data_AF-A0A259KVU5-F1
#
_entry.id   AF-A0A259KVU5-F1
#
_cell.length_a   1.000
_cell.length_b   1.000
_cell.length_c   1.000
_cell.angle_alpha   90.00
_cell.angle_beta   90.00
_cell.angle_gamma   90.00
#
_symmetry.space_group_name_H-M   'P 1'
#
loop_
_entity.id
_entity.type
_entity.pdbx_description
1 polymer ?
#
loop_
_entity_poly.entity_id
_entity_poly.type
_entity_poly.pdbx_seq_one_letter_code
_entity_poly.pdbx_strand_id
1 'polypeptide(L)'
;EKADADDIVLVQINPVVREQTPRTAAEIQNRINEITFNASLLSQLRAIDHATQLIEQGLLTRWTLGGSGYRRVRLHRIGTDQLVDFDLSSKLNAEWAFLQHLRDVGRKAAEDFLAAHFDDLGKRSTLDLRLELAD
;
A
#
# COMPACT_ATOMS: atom_id res chain seq x y z
N GLU A 1 -16.40 -5.97 -11.34
CA GLU A 1 -15.49 -6.58 -12.34
C GLU A 1 -14.47 -7.44 -11.59
N LYS A 2 -14.16 -8.65 -12.06
CA LYS A 2 -13.10 -9.49 -11.46
C LYS A 2 -11.81 -9.29 -12.25
N ALA A 3 -10.78 -8.80 -11.60
CA ALA A 3 -9.44 -8.81 -12.18
C ALA A 3 -8.93 -10.26 -12.30
N ASP A 4 -8.27 -10.56 -13.40
CA ASP A 4 -7.68 -11.89 -13.64
C ASP A 4 -6.23 -12.00 -13.15
N ALA A 5 -5.68 -10.88 -12.66
CA ALA A 5 -4.35 -10.82 -12.08
C ALA A 5 -4.35 -11.28 -10.61
N ASP A 6 -3.36 -12.10 -10.27
CA ASP A 6 -3.08 -12.52 -8.89
C ASP A 6 -2.23 -11.50 -8.13
N ASP A 7 -1.58 -10.58 -8.85
CA ASP A 7 -0.69 -9.57 -8.30
C ASP A 7 -1.42 -8.24 -8.09
N ILE A 8 -1.30 -7.69 -6.89
CA ILE A 8 -1.81 -6.38 -6.50
C ILE A 8 -0.59 -5.50 -6.16
N VAL A 9 -0.46 -4.39 -6.89
CA VAL A 9 0.55 -3.37 -6.61
C VAL A 9 -0.12 -2.18 -5.93
N LEU A 10 0.22 -1.99 -4.66
CA LEU A 10 -0.23 -0.86 -3.86
C LEU A 10 0.71 0.33 -4.07
N VAL A 11 0.19 1.42 -4.63
CA VAL A 11 0.91 2.70 -4.73
C VAL A 11 0.51 3.57 -3.55
N GLN A 12 1.43 3.73 -2.59
CA GLN A 12 1.20 4.54 -1.39
C GLN A 12 1.70 5.97 -1.62
N ILE A 13 0.76 6.90 -1.57
CA ILE A 13 1.00 8.35 -1.71
C ILE A 13 1.01 9.08 -0.36
N ASN A 14 0.37 8.51 0.66
CA ASN A 14 0.31 9.08 2.01
C ASN A 14 1.15 8.22 2.96
N PRO A 15 1.93 8.83 3.85
CA PRO A 15 2.62 8.08 4.88
C PRO A 15 1.63 7.40 5.84
N VAL A 16 1.94 6.17 6.22
CA VAL A 16 1.19 5.43 7.25
C VAL A 16 1.64 5.89 8.64
N VAL A 17 2.95 6.05 8.82
CA VAL A 17 3.59 6.46 10.06
C VAL A 17 4.06 7.91 9.96
N ARG A 18 3.78 8.70 11.00
CA ARG A 18 4.43 9.98 11.26
C ARG A 18 4.96 9.95 12.69
N GLU A 19 6.26 10.12 12.87
CA GLU A 19 6.88 10.14 14.20
C GLU A 19 6.55 11.43 14.98
N GLN A 20 6.30 12.53 14.27
CA GLN A 20 6.06 13.84 14.87
C GLN A 20 4.61 13.96 15.37
N THR A 21 4.44 14.42 16.61
CA THR A 21 3.11 14.72 17.18
C THR A 21 2.57 16.04 16.62
N PRO A 22 1.38 16.07 16.00
CA PRO A 22 0.79 17.30 15.50
C PRO A 22 0.46 18.25 16.65
N ARG A 23 0.80 19.53 16.51
CA ARG A 23 0.60 20.58 17.54
C ARG A 23 -0.31 21.71 17.10
N THR A 24 -0.58 21.84 15.80
CA THR A 24 -1.54 22.83 15.28
C THR A 24 -2.86 22.18 14.85
N ALA A 25 -3.94 22.98 14.80
CA ALA A 25 -5.24 22.47 14.34
C ALA A 25 -5.20 21.91 12.91
N ALA A 26 -4.42 22.54 12.03
CA ALA A 26 -4.22 22.08 10.66
C ALA A 26 -3.48 20.73 10.61
N GLU A 27 -2.42 20.58 11.40
CA GLU A 27 -1.67 19.31 11.52
C GLU A 27 -2.55 18.20 12.09
N ILE A 28 -3.38 18.49 13.09
CA ILE A 28 -4.30 17.51 13.69
C ILE A 28 -5.32 17.04 12.65
N GLN A 29 -5.94 17.96 11.92
CA GLN A 29 -6.90 17.61 10.86
C GLN A 29 -6.25 16.78 9.75
N ASN A 30 -5.02 17.14 9.36
CA ASN A 30 -4.29 16.35 8.39
C ASN A 30 -3.98 14.93 8.91
N ARG A 31 -3.60 14.80 10.18
CA ARG A 31 -3.33 13.48 10.76
C ARG A 31 -4.61 12.63 10.85
N ILE A 32 -5.75 13.22 11.18
CA ILE A 32 -7.05 12.53 11.16
C ILE A 32 -7.37 12.05 9.74
N ASN A 33 -7.14 12.88 8.72
CA ASN A 33 -7.36 12.50 7.32
C ASN A 33 -6.43 11.36 6.88
N GLU A 34 -5.14 11.42 7.24
CA GLU A 34 -4.17 10.34 6.99
C GLU A 34 -4.63 9.02 7.62
N ILE A 35 -5.02 9.05 8.91
CA ILE A 35 -5.50 7.86 9.64
C ILE A 35 -6.77 7.31 9.00
N THR A 36 -7.74 8.17 8.72
CA THR A 36 -9.05 7.77 8.15
C THR A 36 -8.88 7.15 6.77
N PHE A 37 -8.01 7.72 5.94
CA PHE A 37 -7.72 7.20 4.61
C PHE A 37 -7.04 5.82 4.70
N ASN A 38 -6.01 5.70 5.53
CA ASN A 38 -5.26 4.46 5.73
C ASN A 38 -6.08 3.35 6.42
N ALA A 39 -7.07 3.69 7.26
CA ALA A 39 -7.89 2.72 7.97
C ALA A 39 -8.63 1.76 7.01
N SER A 40 -9.17 2.30 5.91
CA SER A 40 -9.87 1.49 4.90
C SER A 40 -8.92 0.50 4.22
N LEU A 41 -7.72 0.95 3.87
CA LEU A 41 -6.66 0.13 3.29
C LEU A 41 -6.21 -0.97 4.26
N LEU A 42 -5.92 -0.62 5.51
CA LEU A 42 -5.48 -1.59 6.54
C LEU A 42 -6.53 -2.67 6.78
N SER A 43 -7.82 -2.30 6.78
CA SER A 43 -8.91 -3.27 6.89
C SER A 43 -8.92 -4.27 5.72
N GLN A 44 -8.74 -3.78 4.49
CA GLN A 44 -8.67 -4.65 3.31
C GLN A 44 -7.43 -5.55 3.32
N LEU A 45 -6.27 -5.01 3.71
CA LEU A 45 -5.03 -5.80 3.84
C LEU A 45 -5.17 -6.89 4.91
N ARG A 46 -5.78 -6.59 6.06
CA ARG A 46 -6.09 -7.59 7.10
C ARG A 46 -7.03 -8.69 6.60
N ALA A 47 -8.02 -8.34 5.78
CA ALA A 47 -8.92 -9.34 5.18
C ALA A 47 -8.18 -10.27 4.21
N ILE A 48 -7.26 -9.72 3.40
CA ILE A 48 -6.41 -10.51 2.49
C ILE A 48 -5.47 -11.43 3.28
N ASP A 49 -4.84 -10.92 4.34
CA ASP A 49 -3.95 -11.72 5.20
C ASP A 49 -4.71 -12.88 5.85
N HIS A 50 -5.87 -12.61 6.44
CA HIS A 50 -6.70 -13.64 7.06
C HIS A 50 -7.16 -14.71 6.06
N ALA A 51 -7.58 -14.30 4.86
CA ALA A 51 -7.92 -15.27 3.82
C ALA A 51 -6.71 -16.12 3.40
N THR A 52 -5.52 -15.51 3.32
CA THR A 52 -4.27 -16.23 3.01
C THR A 52 -3.94 -17.27 4.08
N GLN A 53 -4.09 -16.92 5.36
CA GLN A 53 -3.87 -17.84 6.48
C GLN A 53 -4.84 -19.03 6.46
N LEU A 54 -6.13 -18.80 6.19
CA LEU A 54 -7.12 -19.87 6.10
C LEU A 54 -6.83 -20.85 4.95
N ILE A 55 -6.23 -20.39 3.86
CA ILE A 55 -5.78 -21.24 2.75
C ILE A 55 -4.56 -22.06 3.17
N GLU A 56 -3.58 -21.44 3.83
CA GLU A 56 -2.38 -22.13 4.33
C GLU A 56 -2.70 -23.21 5.35
N GLN A 57 -3.71 -22.98 6.19
CA GLN A 57 -4.22 -23.95 7.17
C GLN A 57 -5.07 -25.06 6.53
N GLY A 58 -5.34 -24.99 5.22
CA GLY A 58 -6.18 -25.95 4.51
C GLY A 58 -7.68 -25.86 4.85
N LEU A 59 -8.11 -24.80 5.56
CA LEU A 59 -9.50 -24.56 5.93
C LEU A 59 -10.33 -24.02 4.77
N LEU A 60 -9.68 -23.33 3.83
CA LEU A 60 -10.24 -22.94 2.53
C LEU A 60 -9.68 -23.84 1.43
N THR A 61 -10.40 -24.93 1.15
CA THR A 61 -10.08 -25.83 0.04
C THR A 61 -10.85 -25.46 -1.22
N ARG A 62 -10.37 -25.96 -2.38
CA ARG A 62 -11.09 -25.88 -3.66
C ARG A 62 -12.51 -26.47 -3.58
N TRP A 63 -12.74 -27.43 -2.69
CA TRP A 63 -14.04 -28.07 -2.45
C TRP A 63 -15.01 -27.14 -1.71
N THR A 64 -14.56 -26.48 -0.65
CA THR A 64 -15.37 -25.53 0.15
C THR A 64 -15.79 -24.27 -0.62
N LEU A 65 -15.07 -23.92 -1.70
CA LEU A 65 -15.33 -22.72 -2.51
C LEU A 65 -16.02 -23.04 -3.87
N GLY A 66 -16.64 -24.21 -4.00
CA GLY A 66 -17.47 -24.53 -5.17
C GLY A 66 -16.70 -24.60 -6.49
N GLY A 67 -15.46 -25.09 -6.49
CA GLY A 67 -14.66 -25.29 -7.69
C GLY A 67 -13.87 -24.06 -8.17
N SER A 68 -14.25 -22.85 -7.78
CA SER A 68 -13.37 -21.67 -7.92
C SER A 68 -12.39 -21.66 -6.74
N GLY A 69 -11.23 -22.30 -6.91
CA GLY A 69 -10.16 -22.23 -5.92
C GLY A 69 -9.84 -20.77 -5.59
N TYR A 70 -9.68 -20.44 -4.31
CA TYR A 70 -9.22 -19.11 -3.91
C TYR A 70 -7.84 -18.87 -4.55
N ARG A 71 -7.69 -17.76 -5.28
CA ARG A 71 -6.42 -17.37 -5.88
C ARG A 71 -5.57 -16.67 -4.83
N ARG A 72 -4.34 -17.13 -4.67
CA ARG A 72 -3.42 -16.54 -3.70
C ARG A 72 -2.97 -15.18 -4.24
N VAL A 73 -3.37 -14.13 -3.54
CA VAL A 73 -3.00 -12.76 -3.89
C VAL A 73 -1.52 -12.53 -3.56
N ARG A 74 -0.78 -11.96 -4.51
CA ARG A 74 0.60 -11.48 -4.33
C ARG A 74 0.57 -9.98 -4.15
N LEU A 75 1.12 -9.50 -3.04
CA LEU A 75 1.08 -8.07 -2.70
C LEU A 75 2.46 -7.44 -2.88
N HIS A 76 2.44 -6.27 -3.50
CA HIS A 76 3.60 -5.44 -3.75
C HIS A 76 3.31 -4.01 -3.31
N ARG A 77 4.33 -3.28 -2.88
CA ARG A 77 4.21 -1.87 -2.51
C ARG A 77 5.21 -1.03 -3.30
N ILE A 78 4.71 0.06 -3.88
CA ILE A 78 5.51 1.18 -4.37
C ILE A 78 5.18 2.37 -3.48
N GLY A 79 6.20 2.93 -2.85
CA GLY A 79 6.09 4.08 -1.97
C GLY A 79 7.43 4.78 -1.85
N THR A 80 7.45 5.96 -1.24
CA THR A 80 8.67 6.72 -1.01
C THR A 80 8.55 7.54 0.27
N ASP A 81 9.62 7.54 1.07
CA ASP A 81 9.69 8.32 2.30
C ASP A 81 9.93 9.81 2.02
N GLN A 82 10.34 10.16 0.79
CA GLN A 82 10.54 11.55 0.38
C GLN A 82 9.26 12.38 0.46
N LEU A 83 8.09 11.73 0.44
CA LEU A 83 6.80 12.41 0.56
C LEU A 83 6.44 12.78 2.01
N VAL A 84 7.14 12.23 3.01
CA VAL A 84 6.89 12.49 4.45
C VAL A 84 7.23 13.93 4.81
N ASP A 85 8.27 14.47 4.18
CA ASP A 85 8.82 15.81 4.45
C ASP A 85 8.02 16.94 3.80
N PHE A 86 7.08 16.61 2.90
CA PHE A 86 6.20 17.63 2.33
C PHE A 86 5.16 18.07 3.37
N ASP A 87 5.27 19.34 3.75
CA ASP A 87 4.35 20.00 4.66
C ASP A 87 2.96 20.15 4.02
N LEU A 88 1.93 20.32 4.86
CA LEU A 88 0.54 20.60 4.50
C LEU A 88 0.39 21.67 3.42
N SER A 89 1.20 22.72 3.47
CA SER A 89 1.21 23.81 2.49
C SER A 89 1.51 23.35 1.06
N SER A 90 2.34 22.32 0.88
CA SER A 90 2.65 21.75 -0.43
C SER A 90 1.45 21.14 -1.14
N LYS A 91 0.41 20.69 -0.40
CA LYS A 91 -0.80 20.10 -0.99
C LYS A 91 -1.61 21.10 -1.83
N LEU A 92 -1.41 22.39 -1.58
CA LEU A 92 -2.03 23.49 -2.33
C LEU A 92 -1.10 24.05 -3.41
N ASN A 93 0.14 23.57 -3.50
CA ASN A 93 1.09 24.02 -4.50
C ASN A 93 0.78 23.36 -5.84
N ALA A 94 0.30 24.17 -6.79
CA ALA A 94 0.00 23.77 -8.16
C ALA A 94 1.03 24.28 -9.18
N GLU A 95 2.20 24.75 -8.73
CA GLU A 95 3.26 25.19 -9.63
C GLU A 95 3.77 24.03 -10.48
N TRP A 96 3.95 24.30 -11.77
CA TRP A 96 4.37 23.27 -12.73
C TRP A 96 5.69 22.59 -12.32
N ALA A 97 6.66 23.36 -11.83
CA ALA A 97 7.94 22.81 -11.37
C ALA A 97 7.77 21.83 -10.20
N PHE A 98 6.84 22.12 -9.28
CA PHE A 98 6.53 21.23 -8.16
C PHE A 98 5.83 19.95 -8.64
N LEU A 99 4.88 20.06 -9.57
CA LEU A 99 4.23 18.88 -10.17
C LEU A 99 5.21 17.99 -10.95
N GLN A 100 6.16 18.60 -11.67
CA GLN A 100 7.25 17.86 -12.33
C GLN A 100 8.13 17.14 -11.31
N HIS A 101 8.45 17.80 -10.20
CA HIS A 101 9.20 17.18 -9.11
C HIS A 101 8.47 15.97 -8.52
N LEU A 102 7.17 16.10 -8.18
CA LEU A 102 6.36 14.99 -7.67
C LEU A 102 6.29 13.82 -8.67
N ARG A 103 6.16 14.11 -9.97
CA ARG A 103 6.21 13.10 -11.03
C ARG A 103 7.54 12.35 -11.02
N ASP A 104 8.65 13.07 -10.92
CA ASP A 104 9.98 12.49 -10.98
C ASP A 104 10.29 11.65 -9.73
N VAL A 105 9.83 12.09 -8.55
CA VAL A 105 9.86 11.30 -7.30
C VAL A 105 9.09 9.99 -7.45
N GLY A 106 7.86 10.03 -8.00
CA GLY A 106 7.05 8.83 -8.23
C GLY A 106 7.67 7.87 -9.23
N ARG A 107 8.29 8.38 -10.31
CA ARG A 107 9.02 7.56 -11.29
C ARG A 107 10.23 6.90 -10.67
N LYS A 108 11.02 7.62 -9.89
CA LYS A 108 12.17 7.07 -9.20
C LYS A 108 11.77 5.93 -8.26
N ALA A 109 10.68 6.10 -7.49
CA ALA A 109 10.16 5.06 -6.63
C ALA A 109 9.72 3.80 -7.41
N ALA A 110 9.10 3.99 -8.58
CA ALA A 110 8.74 2.87 -9.45
C ALA A 110 9.96 2.18 -10.07
N GLU A 111 10.96 2.95 -10.51
CA GLU A 111 12.24 2.43 -11.02
C GLU A 111 12.96 1.61 -9.96
N ASP A 112 13.02 2.11 -8.72
CA ASP A 112 13.65 1.40 -7.59
C ASP A 112 12.92 0.11 -7.26
N PHE A 113 11.58 0.13 -7.24
CA PHE A 113 10.77 -1.07 -7.08
C PHE A 113 11.05 -2.09 -8.19
N LEU A 114 11.03 -1.68 -9.46
CA LEU A 114 11.26 -2.58 -10.58
C LEU A 114 12.69 -3.15 -10.55
N ALA A 115 13.69 -2.32 -10.24
CA ALA A 115 15.07 -2.77 -10.12
C ALA A 115 15.24 -3.85 -9.03
N ALA A 116 14.50 -3.74 -7.92
CA ALA A 116 14.57 -4.69 -6.82
C ALA A 116 13.66 -5.93 -7.01
N HIS A 117 12.50 -5.77 -7.64
CA HIS A 117 11.40 -6.72 -7.52
C HIS A 117 10.71 -7.11 -8.83
N PHE A 118 11.21 -6.66 -9.99
CA PHE A 118 10.60 -7.03 -11.27
C PHE A 118 10.47 -8.54 -11.46
N ASP A 119 11.50 -9.30 -11.07
CA ASP A 119 11.50 -10.76 -11.18
C ASP A 119 10.60 -11.46 -10.14
N ASP A 120 10.13 -10.75 -9.12
CA ASP A 120 9.23 -11.29 -8.09
C ASP A 120 7.76 -11.23 -8.53
N LEU A 121 7.41 -10.30 -9.42
CA LEU A 121 6.06 -10.15 -9.97
C LEU A 121 5.58 -11.44 -10.63
N GLY A 122 4.36 -11.88 -10.31
CA GLY A 122 3.82 -13.13 -10.81
C GLY A 122 4.37 -14.37 -10.12
N LYS A 123 5.32 -14.24 -9.18
CA LYS A 123 5.94 -15.36 -8.47
C LYS A 123 5.65 -15.32 -6.98
N ARG A 124 5.93 -14.20 -6.30
CA ARG A 124 5.76 -14.04 -4.85
C ARG A 124 5.46 -12.60 -4.44
N SER A 125 4.82 -12.42 -3.29
CA SER A 125 4.66 -11.09 -2.67
C SER A 125 6.02 -10.48 -2.30
N THR A 126 6.12 -9.16 -2.39
CA THR A 126 7.25 -8.38 -1.88
C THR A 126 6.90 -7.56 -0.63
N LEU A 127 5.61 -7.44 -0.35
CA LEU A 127 5.08 -6.89 0.90
C LEU A 127 4.73 -8.04 1.88
N ASP A 128 5.36 -8.06 3.06
CA ASP A 128 4.96 -8.97 4.15
C ASP A 128 3.98 -8.25 5.08
N LEU A 129 2.70 -8.59 4.94
CA LEU A 129 1.62 -7.99 5.75
C LEU A 129 1.76 -8.29 7.24
N ARG A 130 2.42 -9.38 7.63
CA ARG A 130 2.55 -9.74 9.06
C ARG A 130 3.48 -8.79 9.77
N LEU A 131 4.56 -8.37 9.10
CA LEU A 131 5.47 -7.34 9.63
C LEU A 131 4.79 -5.97 9.68
N GLU A 132 4.01 -5.63 8.66
CA GLU A 132 3.35 -4.32 8.54
C GLU A 132 2.13 -4.15 9.47
N LEU A 133 1.54 -5.24 9.96
CA LEU A 133 0.35 -5.23 10.84
C LEU A 133 0.66 -5.61 12.29
N ALA A 134 1.93 -5.87 12.63
CA ALA A 134 2.36 -6.24 13.98
C ALA A 134 2.48 -5.06 14.96
N ASP A 135 2.43 -3.83 14.45
CA ASP A 135 2.32 -2.57 15.20
C ASP A 135 0.87 -2.02 15.22
#